data_AF-A0A452QMR3-F1
#
_entry.id   AF-A0A452QMR3-F1
#
_cell.length_a   1.000
_cell.length_b   1.000
_cell.length_c   1.000
_cell.angle_alpha   90.00
_cell.angle_beta   90.00
_cell.angle_gamma   90.00
#
_symmetry.space_group_name_H-M   'P 1'
#
loop_
_entity.id
_entity.type
_entity.pdbx_description
1 polymer ?
#
loop_
_entity_poly.entity_id
_entity_poly.type
_entity_poly.pdbx_seq_one_letter_code
_entity_poly.pdbx_strand_id
1 'polypeptide(L)'
;RKQHFIHQAVRNSDLVPKAKGRKSLQRLENTQYLLTLLETDGGTAGLDDGDLAPPAAPGIFAEACSNETYMEVWNDFMNRSGEEQERVLRYLEDEGKSKTRRRGPGRGEDRRREDPAYTPRDCFQRISRRLRAVLKRSRIPMETLETWEERLLTFFSVSPQAVYTAMLDNSFERLLLHAICQYMDLISASADLEGKRQMKVSNRHLDFLPPGLLLSAYLEQRS
;
A
#
# COMPACT_ATOMS: atom_id res chain seq x y z
N ARG A 1 15.27 -21.75 -49.10
CA ARG A 1 15.15 -21.98 -47.64
C ARG A 1 14.45 -20.83 -46.90
N LYS A 2 14.86 -19.56 -47.02
CA LYS A 2 14.19 -18.42 -46.33
C LYS A 2 12.70 -18.27 -46.63
N GLN A 3 12.26 -18.45 -47.89
CA GLN A 3 10.84 -18.32 -48.25
C GLN A 3 9.93 -19.41 -47.64
N HIS A 4 10.45 -20.63 -47.40
CA HIS A 4 9.70 -21.69 -46.73
C HIS A 4 9.37 -21.31 -45.28
N PHE A 5 10.33 -20.72 -44.55
CA PHE A 5 10.10 -20.26 -43.18
C PHE A 5 9.16 -19.05 -43.11
N ILE A 6 9.18 -18.17 -44.11
CA ILE A 6 8.25 -17.05 -44.20
C ILE A 6 6.83 -17.55 -44.47
N HIS A 7 6.63 -18.45 -45.44
CA HIS A 7 5.32 -19.05 -45.70
C HIS A 7 4.79 -19.87 -44.50
N GLN A 8 5.67 -20.52 -43.75
CA GLN A 8 5.30 -21.26 -42.53
C GLN A 8 4.97 -20.32 -41.35
N ALA A 9 5.57 -19.14 -41.27
CA ALA A 9 5.24 -18.13 -40.26
C ALA A 9 3.89 -17.45 -40.55
N VAL A 10 3.62 -17.11 -41.82
CA VAL A 10 2.33 -16.52 -42.26
C VAL A 10 1.17 -17.51 -42.04
N ARG A 11 1.38 -18.81 -42.27
CA ARG A 11 0.35 -19.82 -41.95
C ARG A 11 0.08 -20.01 -40.45
N ASN A 12 1.04 -19.66 -39.59
CA ASN A 12 0.86 -19.75 -38.14
C ASN A 12 0.20 -18.51 -37.53
N SER A 13 0.24 -17.35 -38.20
CA SER A 13 -0.47 -16.14 -37.75
C SER A 13 -2.00 -16.23 -37.94
N ASP A 14 -2.46 -17.07 -38.87
CA ASP A 14 -3.89 -17.32 -39.11
C ASP A 14 -4.50 -18.35 -38.14
N LEU A 15 -3.66 -19.00 -37.33
CA LEU A 15 -4.14 -19.90 -36.29
C LEU A 15 -4.44 -19.07 -35.04
N VAL A 16 -5.72 -18.79 -34.80
CA VAL A 16 -6.19 -18.27 -33.50
C VAL A 16 -5.63 -19.20 -32.41
N PRO A 17 -4.74 -18.71 -31.54
CA PRO A 17 -4.10 -19.56 -30.54
C PRO A 17 -5.17 -20.20 -29.67
N LYS A 18 -5.29 -21.54 -29.72
CA LYS A 18 -6.24 -22.26 -28.85
C LYS A 18 -5.88 -21.95 -27.40
N ALA A 19 -6.86 -21.42 -26.67
CA ALA A 19 -6.69 -21.06 -25.28
C ALA A 19 -6.23 -22.27 -24.46
N LYS A 20 -5.04 -22.17 -23.85
CA LYS A 20 -4.53 -23.18 -22.90
C LYS A 20 -4.90 -22.76 -21.49
N GLY A 21 -5.96 -23.35 -20.96
CA GLY A 21 -6.42 -23.17 -19.58
C GLY A 21 -7.44 -22.04 -19.37
N ARG A 22 -8.09 -22.06 -18.20
CA ARG A 22 -9.27 -21.25 -17.87
C ARG A 22 -9.08 -19.74 -18.07
N LYS A 23 -7.93 -19.21 -17.63
CA LYS A 23 -7.57 -17.77 -17.77
C LYS A 23 -7.24 -17.37 -19.21
N SER A 24 -6.77 -18.30 -20.04
CA SER A 24 -6.55 -18.05 -21.47
C SER A 24 -7.87 -18.06 -22.23
N LEU A 25 -8.80 -18.92 -21.81
CA LEU A 25 -10.12 -19.08 -22.42
C LEU A 25 -10.98 -17.84 -22.18
N GLN A 26 -11.03 -17.37 -20.93
CA GLN A 26 -11.70 -16.11 -20.58
C GLN A 26 -11.17 -14.90 -21.36
N ARG A 27 -9.85 -14.85 -21.63
CA ARG A 27 -9.26 -13.76 -22.43
C ARG A 27 -9.68 -13.83 -23.89
N LEU A 28 -9.75 -15.03 -24.45
CA LEU A 28 -10.22 -15.24 -25.82
C LEU A 28 -11.71 -14.86 -25.95
N GLU A 29 -12.55 -15.29 -25.01
CA GLU A 29 -13.98 -14.96 -24.97
C GLU A 29 -14.20 -13.45 -24.86
N ASN A 30 -13.47 -12.77 -23.98
CA ASN A 30 -13.55 -11.31 -23.85
C ASN A 30 -13.14 -10.60 -25.15
N THR A 31 -12.08 -11.04 -25.82
CA THR A 31 -11.66 -10.46 -27.10
C THR A 31 -12.72 -10.66 -28.19
N GLN A 32 -13.31 -11.85 -28.27
CA GLN A 32 -14.39 -12.13 -29.22
C GLN A 32 -15.61 -11.25 -28.95
N TYR A 33 -16.02 -11.11 -27.69
CA TYR A 33 -17.12 -10.26 -27.29
C TYR A 33 -16.91 -8.79 -27.71
N LEU A 34 -15.71 -8.24 -27.49
CA LEU A 34 -15.38 -6.88 -27.91
C LEU A 34 -15.40 -6.71 -29.44
N LEU A 35 -14.91 -7.70 -30.19
CA LEU A 35 -14.97 -7.68 -31.66
C LEU A 35 -16.41 -7.71 -32.16
N THR A 36 -17.27 -8.53 -31.54
CA THR A 36 -18.70 -8.57 -31.88
C THR A 36 -19.38 -7.22 -31.64
N LEU A 37 -19.08 -6.52 -30.53
CA LEU A 37 -19.61 -5.17 -30.26
C LEU A 37 -19.16 -4.16 -31.32
N LEU A 38 -17.88 -4.21 -31.73
CA LEU A 38 -17.33 -3.35 -32.78
C LEU A 38 -17.96 -3.64 -34.16
N GLU A 39 -18.26 -4.90 -34.45
CA GLU A 39 -18.97 -5.29 -35.67
C GLU A 39 -20.44 -4.84 -35.66
N THR A 40 -21.05 -4.70 -34.48
CA THR A 40 -22.44 -4.20 -34.36
C THR A 40 -22.54 -2.69 -34.52
N ASP A 41 -21.52 -1.93 -34.10
CA ASP A 41 -21.45 -0.47 -34.28
C ASP A 41 -21.09 -0.03 -35.72
N GLY A 42 -20.65 -0.97 -36.57
CA GLY A 42 -20.23 -0.70 -37.95
C GLY A 42 -21.37 -0.69 -38.99
N GLY A 43 -22.61 -0.99 -38.59
CA GLY A 43 -23.75 -1.13 -39.50
C GLY A 43 -24.87 -0.15 -39.15
N THR A 44 -25.15 0.75 -40.09
CA THR A 44 -26.26 1.74 -40.08
C THR A 44 -26.06 2.96 -39.19
N ALA A 45 -25.44 3.99 -39.79
CA ALA A 45 -25.86 5.37 -39.58
C ALA A 45 -27.33 5.49 -40.05
N GLY A 46 -28.25 5.11 -39.19
CA GLY A 46 -29.68 5.19 -39.41
C GLY A 46 -30.32 5.61 -38.10
N LEU A 47 -30.48 6.93 -37.94
CA LEU A 47 -31.46 7.62 -37.08
C LEU A 47 -32.14 6.69 -36.07
N ASP A 48 -31.49 6.46 -34.92
CA ASP A 48 -32.22 6.04 -33.73
C ASP A 48 -32.14 7.15 -32.70
N ASP A 49 -33.34 7.54 -32.30
CA ASP A 49 -33.70 8.65 -31.45
C ASP A 49 -33.36 8.23 -30.01
N GLY A 50 -32.06 8.23 -29.68
CA GLY A 50 -31.56 7.49 -28.52
C GLY A 50 -30.41 8.14 -27.75
N ASP A 51 -30.01 9.38 -28.06
CA ASP A 51 -28.97 10.08 -27.29
C ASP A 51 -29.47 11.41 -26.74
N LEU A 52 -30.44 11.32 -25.82
CA LEU A 52 -30.81 12.38 -24.90
C LEU A 52 -30.04 12.27 -23.57
N ALA A 53 -28.93 11.53 -23.52
CA ALA A 53 -28.04 11.60 -22.39
C ALA A 53 -27.17 12.85 -22.53
N PRO A 54 -27.15 13.78 -21.54
CA PRO A 54 -26.14 14.82 -21.54
C PRO A 54 -24.75 14.15 -21.61
N PRO A 55 -23.80 14.71 -22.37
CA PRO A 55 -22.47 14.13 -22.50
C PRO A 55 -21.94 13.84 -21.10
N ALA A 56 -21.50 12.60 -20.89
CA ALA A 56 -20.99 12.17 -19.60
C ALA A 56 -19.96 13.19 -19.11
N ALA A 57 -20.10 13.63 -17.85
CA ALA A 57 -19.19 14.59 -17.26
C ALA A 57 -17.75 14.13 -17.53
N PRO A 58 -16.87 15.01 -18.04
CA PRO A 58 -15.52 14.63 -18.43
C PRO A 58 -14.86 13.89 -17.28
N GLY A 59 -14.34 12.69 -17.56
CA GLY A 59 -13.66 11.90 -16.55
C GLY A 59 -12.46 12.68 -15.97
N ILE A 60 -11.99 12.28 -14.78
CA ILE A 60 -10.90 12.98 -14.08
C ILE A 60 -9.68 13.23 -14.99
N PHE A 61 -9.36 12.28 -15.89
CA PHE A 61 -8.28 12.46 -16.87
C PHE A 61 -8.61 13.47 -17.98
N ALA A 62 -9.85 13.52 -18.45
CA ALA A 62 -10.29 14.50 -19.44
C ALA A 62 -10.30 15.92 -18.84
N GLU A 63 -10.74 16.06 -17.60
CA GLU A 63 -10.66 17.32 -16.85
C GLU A 63 -9.22 17.75 -16.60
N ALA A 64 -8.34 16.82 -16.19
CA ALA A 64 -6.93 17.12 -15.96
C ALA A 64 -6.20 17.55 -17.24
N CYS A 65 -6.48 16.92 -18.38
CA CYS A 65 -5.92 17.30 -19.68
C CYS A 65 -6.49 18.61 -20.24
N SER A 66 -7.65 19.04 -19.76
CA SER A 66 -8.28 20.31 -20.15
C SER A 66 -7.95 21.45 -19.19
N ASN A 67 -7.28 21.15 -18.07
CA ASN A 67 -6.90 22.12 -17.06
C ASN A 67 -5.63 22.86 -17.50
N GLU A 68 -5.77 24.15 -17.79
CA GLU A 68 -4.70 25.02 -18.27
C GLU A 68 -3.50 25.04 -17.31
N THR A 69 -3.75 25.13 -16.00
CA THR A 69 -2.70 25.13 -14.98
C THR A 69 -1.92 23.83 -14.92
N TYR A 70 -2.59 22.66 -15.03
CA TYR A 70 -1.89 21.38 -15.05
C TYR A 70 -1.10 21.18 -16.34
N MET A 71 -1.64 21.63 -17.47
CA MET A 71 -0.96 21.59 -18.76
C MET A 71 0.29 22.49 -18.76
N GLU A 72 0.23 23.68 -18.14
CA GLU A 72 1.39 24.57 -17.98
C GLU A 72 2.50 23.92 -17.15
N VAL A 73 2.18 23.37 -15.98
CA VAL A 73 3.15 22.69 -15.11
C VAL A 73 3.73 21.45 -15.80
N TRP A 74 2.90 20.70 -16.52
CA TRP A 74 3.33 19.54 -17.29
C TRP A 74 4.28 19.94 -18.41
N ASN A 75 3.96 21.00 -19.16
CA ASN A 75 4.79 21.49 -20.25
C ASN A 75 6.12 22.05 -19.73
N ASP A 76 6.12 22.79 -18.62
CA ASP A 76 7.34 23.24 -17.96
C ASP A 76 8.24 22.06 -17.55
N PHE A 77 7.66 20.99 -16.99
CA PHE A 77 8.41 19.79 -16.65
C PHE A 77 8.99 19.09 -17.88
N MET A 78 8.19 18.89 -18.93
CA MET A 78 8.61 18.19 -20.15
C MET A 78 9.69 18.95 -20.93
N ASN A 79 9.74 20.28 -20.83
CA ASN A 79 10.74 21.12 -21.49
C ASN A 79 12.07 21.23 -20.72
N ARG A 80 12.19 20.62 -19.53
CA ARG A 80 13.46 20.56 -18.77
C ARG A 80 14.39 19.48 -19.31
N SER A 81 15.68 19.63 -19.03
CA SER A 81 16.66 18.57 -19.31
C SER A 81 16.40 17.32 -18.46
N GLY A 82 16.82 16.14 -18.91
CA GLY A 82 16.57 14.88 -18.18
C GLY A 82 17.14 14.88 -16.75
N GLU A 83 18.31 15.49 -16.53
CA GLU A 83 18.89 15.62 -15.18
C GLU A 83 18.07 16.53 -14.25
N GLU A 84 17.44 17.56 -14.80
CA GLU A 84 16.55 18.45 -14.06
C GLU A 84 15.21 17.79 -13.76
N GLN A 85 14.66 17.02 -14.71
CA GLN A 85 13.47 16.21 -14.47
C GLN A 85 13.71 15.25 -13.31
N GLU A 86 14.84 14.54 -13.28
CA GLU A 86 15.23 13.64 -12.19
C GLU A 86 15.39 14.39 -10.84
N ARG A 87 15.90 15.62 -10.87
CA ARG A 87 16.00 16.46 -9.66
C ARG A 87 14.62 16.87 -9.13
N VAL A 88 13.69 17.24 -10.02
CA VAL A 88 12.31 17.60 -9.68
C VAL A 88 11.55 16.39 -9.14
N LEU A 89 11.68 15.22 -9.78
CA LEU A 89 11.05 13.98 -9.31
C LEU A 89 11.55 13.58 -7.93
N ARG A 90 12.87 13.64 -7.67
CA ARG A 90 13.43 13.37 -6.33
C ARG A 90 12.93 14.35 -5.28
N TYR A 91 12.86 15.64 -5.60
CA TYR A 91 12.30 16.64 -4.70
C TYR A 91 10.83 16.35 -4.36
N LEU A 92 10.01 16.02 -5.36
CA LEU A 92 8.61 15.66 -5.17
C LEU A 92 8.43 14.34 -4.40
N GLU A 93 9.33 13.38 -4.56
CA GLU A 93 9.32 12.14 -3.78
C GLU A 93 9.64 12.41 -2.30
N ASP A 94 10.57 13.31 -2.00
CA ASP A 94 10.94 13.70 -0.64
C ASP A 94 9.88 14.60 0.03
N GLU A 95 9.29 15.53 -0.72
CA GLU A 95 8.07 16.26 -0.35
C GLU A 95 6.90 15.29 -0.12
N GLY A 96 6.75 14.30 -0.99
CA GLY A 96 5.74 13.24 -0.91
C GLY A 96 5.93 12.36 0.32
N LYS A 97 7.17 12.00 0.70
CA LYS A 97 7.48 11.33 1.96
C LYS A 97 7.15 12.22 3.17
N SER A 98 7.40 13.53 3.09
CA SER A 98 7.00 14.51 4.11
C SER A 98 5.48 14.64 4.24
N LYS A 99 4.74 14.61 3.13
CA LYS A 99 3.26 14.65 3.08
C LYS A 99 2.61 13.31 3.42
N THR A 100 3.24 12.19 3.11
CA THR A 100 2.80 10.83 3.51
C THR A 100 3.04 10.62 5.00
N ARG A 101 4.10 11.20 5.57
CA ARG A 101 4.26 11.37 7.03
C ARG A 101 3.14 12.21 7.66
N ARG A 102 2.48 13.09 6.90
CA ARG A 102 1.30 13.88 7.33
C ARG A 102 -0.04 13.22 7.04
N ARG A 103 -0.07 12.09 6.31
CA ARG A 103 -1.29 11.32 5.99
C ARG A 103 -1.51 10.13 6.94
N GLY A 104 -0.97 10.22 8.15
CA GLY A 104 -1.53 9.58 9.34
C GLY A 104 -2.51 10.54 10.02
N PRO A 105 -3.31 10.09 11.02
CA PRO A 105 -4.15 11.01 11.79
C PRO A 105 -3.28 12.18 12.27
N GLY A 106 -3.78 13.39 12.04
CA GLY A 106 -2.98 14.60 11.94
C GLY A 106 -2.06 14.86 13.13
N ARG A 107 -1.05 15.69 12.88
CA ARG A 107 -0.36 16.51 13.89
C ARG A 107 -1.35 17.49 14.54
N GLY A 108 -2.43 16.98 15.14
CA GLY A 108 -3.10 17.65 16.25
C GLY A 108 -2.24 17.47 17.48
N GLU A 109 -2.38 18.36 18.46
CA GLU A 109 -1.86 18.14 19.81
C GLU A 109 -2.04 16.69 20.23
N ASP A 110 -1.06 16.17 20.97
CA ASP A 110 -1.13 14.84 21.54
C ASP A 110 -2.27 14.76 22.56
N ARG A 111 -3.49 14.57 22.05
CA ARG A 111 -4.71 14.45 22.85
C ARG A 111 -4.74 13.16 23.65
N ARG A 112 -3.73 12.27 23.56
CA ARG A 112 -3.69 11.04 24.37
C ARG A 112 -3.71 11.30 25.88
N ARG A 113 -3.37 12.53 26.32
CA ARG A 113 -3.53 12.95 27.72
C ARG A 113 -4.98 13.27 28.13
N GLU A 114 -5.86 13.57 27.17
CA GLU A 114 -7.24 14.03 27.39
C GLU A 114 -8.30 13.12 26.74
N ASP A 115 -7.92 12.28 25.79
CA ASP A 115 -8.78 11.48 24.92
C ASP A 115 -8.85 10.01 25.39
N PRO A 116 -10.04 9.42 25.58
CA PRO A 116 -10.27 8.02 25.92
C PRO A 116 -9.65 6.99 24.96
N ALA A 117 -9.02 7.41 23.86
CA ALA A 117 -8.34 6.57 22.87
C ALA A 117 -7.23 5.64 23.44
N TYR A 118 -7.05 5.60 24.75
CA TYR A 118 -6.07 4.80 25.47
C TYR A 118 -6.63 3.55 26.17
N THR A 119 -7.91 3.22 25.96
CA THR A 119 -8.42 1.95 26.50
C THR A 119 -7.65 0.77 25.87
N PRO A 120 -7.41 -0.32 26.63
CA PRO A 120 -6.73 -1.50 26.08
C PRO A 120 -7.42 -2.06 24.83
N ARG A 121 -8.75 -1.91 24.76
CA ARG A 121 -9.55 -2.30 23.59
C ARG A 121 -9.20 -1.48 22.36
N ASP A 122 -9.01 -0.17 22.50
CA ASP A 122 -8.68 0.71 21.38
C ASP A 122 -7.24 0.51 20.93
N CYS A 123 -6.29 0.35 21.86
CA CYS A 123 -4.92 -0.08 21.57
C CYS A 123 -4.91 -1.38 20.75
N PHE A 124 -5.72 -2.37 21.14
CA PHE A 124 -5.84 -3.62 20.39
C PHE A 124 -6.45 -3.40 19.00
N GLN A 125 -7.42 -2.48 18.86
CA GLN A 125 -8.02 -2.17 17.56
C GLN A 125 -7.06 -1.50 16.58
N ARG A 126 -6.04 -0.76 17.06
CA ARG A 126 -4.97 -0.19 16.22
C ARG A 126 -4.13 -1.27 15.53
N ILE A 127 -4.02 -2.45 16.14
CA ILE A 127 -3.36 -3.59 15.50
C ILE A 127 -4.13 -3.96 14.23
N SER A 128 -3.40 -4.10 13.13
CA SER A 128 -3.96 -4.46 11.83
C SER A 128 -4.83 -5.71 11.92
N ARG A 129 -5.91 -5.76 11.13
CA ARG A 129 -6.88 -6.86 11.13
C ARG A 129 -6.21 -8.22 10.93
N ARG A 130 -5.19 -8.28 10.08
CA ARG A 130 -4.42 -9.50 9.80
C ARG A 130 -3.63 -9.96 11.03
N LEU A 131 -2.90 -9.06 11.70
CA LEU A 131 -2.15 -9.39 12.91
C LEU A 131 -3.08 -9.81 14.05
N ARG A 132 -4.19 -9.10 14.28
CA ARG A 132 -5.19 -9.53 15.27
C ARG A 132 -5.73 -10.94 15.02
N ALA A 133 -5.92 -11.33 13.77
CA ALA A 133 -6.37 -12.68 13.43
C ALA A 133 -5.31 -13.74 13.77
N VAL A 134 -4.02 -13.43 13.60
CA VAL A 134 -2.90 -14.29 14.02
C VAL A 134 -2.87 -14.40 15.54
N LEU A 135 -2.90 -13.27 16.25
CA LEU A 135 -2.84 -13.24 17.72
C LEU A 135 -3.98 -14.05 18.38
N LYS A 136 -5.16 -14.11 17.76
CA LYS A 136 -6.31 -14.89 18.27
C LYS A 136 -6.25 -16.39 17.97
N ARG A 137 -5.49 -16.81 16.96
CA ARG A 137 -5.47 -18.20 16.46
C ARG A 137 -4.22 -18.95 16.85
N SER A 138 -3.12 -18.23 17.03
CA SER A 138 -1.81 -18.81 17.34
C SER A 138 -1.63 -18.93 18.84
N ARG A 139 -0.99 -20.01 19.29
CA ARG A 139 -0.39 -20.04 20.63
C ARG A 139 0.80 -19.09 20.63
N ILE A 140 0.68 -18.00 21.39
CA ILE A 140 1.72 -16.99 21.46
C ILE A 140 2.70 -17.35 22.57
N PRO A 141 4.01 -17.35 22.33
CA PRO A 141 5.01 -17.44 23.39
C PRO A 141 4.96 -16.15 24.21
N MET A 142 4.24 -16.18 25.33
CA MET A 142 3.95 -14.98 26.12
C MET A 142 5.22 -14.32 26.68
N GLU A 143 6.17 -15.13 27.15
CA GLU A 143 7.48 -14.68 27.62
C GLU A 143 8.23 -13.84 26.57
N THR A 144 8.19 -14.26 25.30
CA THR A 144 8.81 -13.50 24.20
C THR A 144 8.09 -12.18 23.98
N LEU A 145 6.76 -12.17 24.06
CA LEU A 145 5.96 -10.96 23.89
C LEU A 145 6.28 -9.95 25.00
N GLU A 146 6.26 -10.39 26.26
CA GLU A 146 6.57 -9.58 27.45
C GLU A 146 7.98 -8.99 27.38
N THR A 147 8.97 -9.80 27.00
CA THR A 147 10.35 -9.34 26.85
C THR A 147 10.46 -8.18 25.85
N TRP A 148 9.75 -8.25 24.73
CA TRP A 148 9.74 -7.17 23.74
C TRP A 148 9.00 -5.93 24.24
N GLU A 149 7.88 -6.11 24.95
CA GLU A 149 7.14 -5.01 25.55
C GLU A 149 8.00 -4.25 26.57
N GLU A 150 8.65 -4.96 27.48
CA GLU A 150 9.52 -4.37 28.50
C GLU A 150 10.69 -3.59 27.87
N ARG A 151 11.32 -4.15 26.84
CA ARG A 151 12.42 -3.48 26.12
C ARG A 151 11.98 -2.17 25.48
N LEU A 152 10.87 -2.18 24.76
CA LEU A 152 10.36 -0.98 24.10
C LEU A 152 9.89 0.05 25.12
N LEU A 153 9.18 -0.39 26.16
CA LEU A 153 8.69 0.46 27.24
C LEU A 153 9.85 1.15 27.95
N THR A 154 10.89 0.40 28.32
CA THR A 154 12.07 0.95 28.99
C THR A 154 12.82 1.94 28.08
N PHE A 155 13.04 1.57 26.81
CA PHE A 155 13.79 2.39 25.86
C PHE A 155 13.09 3.73 25.57
N PHE A 156 11.80 3.71 25.23
CA PHE A 156 11.06 4.91 24.86
C PHE A 156 10.65 5.76 26.06
N SER A 157 10.59 5.19 27.27
CA SER A 157 10.41 5.99 28.49
C SER A 157 11.61 6.89 28.79
N VAL A 158 12.82 6.45 28.43
CA VAL A 158 14.06 7.25 28.61
C VAL A 158 14.32 8.15 27.41
N SER A 159 14.08 7.64 26.20
CA SER A 159 14.41 8.33 24.95
C SER A 159 13.26 8.28 23.94
N PRO A 160 12.19 9.07 24.15
CA PRO A 160 10.98 9.03 23.33
C PRO A 160 11.20 9.25 21.82
N GLN A 161 12.22 10.03 21.45
CA GLN A 161 12.48 10.41 20.05
C GLN A 161 13.59 9.58 19.39
N ALA A 162 14.20 8.66 20.12
CA ALA A 162 15.24 7.80 19.57
C ALA A 162 14.65 6.70 18.68
N VAL A 163 15.51 6.02 17.91
CA VAL A 163 15.14 4.87 17.08
C VAL A 163 15.67 3.62 17.74
N TYR A 164 14.77 2.70 18.12
CA TYR A 164 15.15 1.38 18.60
C TYR A 164 15.47 0.46 17.41
N THR A 165 16.59 -0.26 17.48
CA THR A 165 17.01 -1.18 16.43
C THR A 165 17.28 -2.57 17.00
N ALA A 166 16.72 -3.60 16.37
CA ALA A 166 16.96 -4.99 16.74
C ALA A 166 17.21 -5.85 15.50
N MET A 167 18.16 -6.77 15.59
CA MET A 167 18.38 -7.79 14.57
C MET A 167 17.50 -9.00 14.90
N LEU A 168 16.60 -9.34 14.00
CA LEU A 168 15.59 -10.37 14.21
C LEU A 168 15.48 -11.23 12.96
N ASP A 169 16.10 -12.41 12.97
CA ASP A 169 16.10 -13.33 11.83
C ASP A 169 14.80 -14.17 11.76
N ASN A 170 14.13 -14.37 12.90
CA ASN A 170 12.85 -15.05 12.98
C ASN A 170 11.69 -14.17 12.49
N SER A 171 10.98 -14.62 11.46
CA SER A 171 9.82 -13.90 10.90
C SER A 171 8.65 -13.77 11.86
N PHE A 172 8.48 -14.74 12.77
CA PHE A 172 7.42 -14.73 13.76
C PHE A 172 7.70 -13.70 14.86
N GLU A 173 8.94 -13.60 15.37
CA GLU A 173 9.31 -12.55 16.32
C GLU A 173 9.19 -11.15 15.71
N ARG A 174 9.59 -10.97 14.45
CA ARG A 174 9.34 -9.70 13.72
C ARG A 174 7.85 -9.36 13.66
N LEU A 175 7.00 -10.37 13.45
CA LEU A 175 5.55 -10.20 13.44
C LEU A 175 5.01 -9.79 14.81
N LEU A 176 5.48 -10.43 15.89
CA LEU A 176 5.09 -10.08 17.27
C LEU A 176 5.55 -8.66 17.63
N LEU A 177 6.80 -8.30 17.32
CA LEU A 177 7.31 -6.96 17.54
C LEU A 177 6.47 -5.92 16.80
N HIS A 178 6.07 -6.21 15.55
CA HIS A 178 5.21 -5.32 14.77
C HIS A 178 3.82 -5.14 15.42
N ALA A 179 3.26 -6.20 16.00
CA ALA A 179 1.99 -6.14 16.71
C ALA A 179 2.10 -5.29 18.00
N ILE A 180 3.17 -5.48 18.79
CA ILE A 180 3.45 -4.67 19.98
C ILE A 180 3.59 -3.19 19.60
N CYS A 181 4.35 -2.89 18.55
CA CYS A 181 4.53 -1.52 18.10
C CYS A 181 3.19 -0.86 17.74
N GLN A 182 2.32 -1.56 17.00
CA GLN A 182 0.99 -1.03 16.65
C GLN A 182 0.11 -0.82 17.89
N TYR A 183 0.21 -1.71 18.88
CA TYR A 183 -0.51 -1.58 20.15
C TYR A 183 -0.04 -0.36 20.96
N MET A 184 1.27 -0.14 21.04
CA MET A 184 1.91 1.00 21.72
C MET A 184 1.90 2.31 20.91
N ASP A 185 1.25 2.34 19.75
CA ASP A 185 1.25 3.48 18.80
C ASP A 185 2.66 3.91 18.32
N LEU A 186 3.57 2.95 18.22
CA LEU A 186 4.89 3.09 17.64
C LEU A 186 4.88 2.71 16.15
N ILE A 187 5.81 3.30 15.40
CA ILE A 187 6.06 2.97 14.00
C ILE A 187 7.16 1.91 13.95
N SER A 188 6.99 0.87 13.16
CA SER A 188 8.04 -0.14 12.95
C SER A 188 8.20 -0.50 11.49
N ALA A 189 9.44 -0.79 11.10
CA ALA A 189 9.83 -1.17 9.75
C ALA A 189 10.89 -2.28 9.80
N SER A 190 10.77 -3.25 8.89
CA SER A 190 11.79 -4.28 8.67
C SER A 190 12.59 -3.92 7.42
N ALA A 191 13.92 -4.01 7.51
CA ALA A 191 14.83 -3.85 6.38
C ALA A 191 15.84 -5.01 6.33
N ASP A 192 16.40 -5.27 5.15
CA ASP A 192 17.55 -6.15 5.01
C ASP A 192 18.83 -5.35 5.20
N LEU A 193 19.70 -5.82 6.10
CA LEU A 193 21.02 -5.27 6.36
C LEU A 193 22.02 -6.42 6.30
N GLU A 194 22.86 -6.45 5.26
CA GLU A 194 23.91 -7.47 5.07
C GLU A 194 23.38 -8.91 5.16
N GLY A 195 22.21 -9.17 4.58
CA GLY A 195 21.56 -10.49 4.60
C GLY A 195 20.88 -10.87 5.92
N LYS A 196 20.93 -9.99 6.93
CA LYS A 196 20.19 -10.14 8.19
C LYS A 196 19.00 -9.19 8.22
N ARG A 197 17.92 -9.59 8.89
CA ARG A 197 16.70 -8.79 8.99
C ARG A 197 16.81 -7.84 10.18
N GLN A 198 16.84 -6.53 9.91
CA GLN A 198 16.85 -5.49 10.93
C GLN A 198 15.44 -4.91 11.11
N MET A 199 14.99 -4.81 12.35
CA MET A 199 13.80 -4.08 12.74
C MET A 199 14.21 -2.70 13.27
N LYS A 200 13.55 -1.65 12.78
CA LYS A 200 13.65 -0.27 13.29
C LYS A 200 12.29 0.13 13.85
N VAL A 201 12.28 0.68 15.06
CA VAL A 201 11.09 1.16 15.74
C VAL A 201 11.31 2.61 16.14
N SER A 202 10.33 3.47 15.89
CA SER A 202 10.37 4.88 16.24
C SER A 202 9.03 5.33 16.81
N ASN A 203 9.05 6.25 17.77
CA ASN A 203 7.83 6.87 18.24
C ASN A 203 7.26 7.81 17.17
N ARG A 204 5.94 7.79 17.01
CA ARG A 204 5.25 8.73 16.11
C ARG A 204 5.24 10.15 16.69
N HIS A 205 5.26 10.26 18.02
CA HIS A 205 5.02 11.49 18.76
C HIS A 205 6.29 11.98 19.47
N LEU A 206 6.25 13.21 20.00
CA LEU A 206 7.36 13.79 20.75
C LEU A 206 7.54 13.13 22.13
N ASP A 207 6.42 12.82 22.78
CA ASP A 207 6.36 12.11 24.05
C ASP A 207 5.99 10.64 23.83
N PHE A 208 6.56 9.76 24.64
CA PHE A 208 6.15 8.38 24.72
C PHE A 208 5.13 8.24 25.85
N LEU A 209 3.94 7.77 25.50
CA LEU A 209 2.93 7.35 26.44
C LEU A 209 2.82 5.83 26.26
N PRO A 210 3.04 5.01 27.32
CA PRO A 210 2.89 3.55 27.28
C PRO A 210 1.46 3.12 27.60
N PRO A 211 0.86 2.10 26.93
CA PRO A 211 -0.53 1.67 27.17
C PRO A 211 -0.82 1.39 28.65
N GLY A 212 -2.02 1.72 29.12
CA GLY A 212 -2.41 1.46 30.52
C GLY A 212 -2.48 -0.03 30.88
N LEU A 213 -2.62 -0.90 29.87
CA LEU A 213 -2.49 -2.36 29.98
C LEU A 213 -1.65 -2.84 28.80
N LEU A 214 -0.64 -3.66 29.08
CA LEU A 214 0.23 -4.26 28.06
C LEU A 214 -0.52 -5.29 27.19
N LEU A 215 0.00 -5.55 26.00
CA LEU A 215 -0.59 -6.47 25.03
C LEU A 215 -0.59 -7.91 25.56
N SER A 216 0.48 -8.35 26.24
CA SER A 216 0.54 -9.67 26.89
C SER A 216 -0.63 -9.85 27.86
N ALA A 217 -0.73 -8.98 28.87
CA ALA A 217 -1.78 -9.00 29.87
C ALA A 217 -3.19 -8.90 29.24
N TYR A 218 -3.36 -8.08 28.20
CA TYR A 218 -4.63 -7.96 27.49
C TYR A 218 -5.04 -9.24 26.75
N LEU A 219 -4.08 -9.98 26.20
CA LEU A 219 -4.33 -11.25 25.52
C LEU A 219 -4.62 -12.37 26.51
N GLU A 220 -3.93 -12.39 27.64
CA GLU A 220 -4.16 -13.32 28.76
C GLU A 220 -5.57 -13.22 29.34
N GLN A 221 -6.10 -12.00 29.48
CA GLN A 221 -7.48 -11.79 29.93
C GLN A 221 -8.54 -12.32 28.95
N ARG A 222 -8.14 -12.69 27.73
CA ARG A 222 -9.02 -13.11 26.63
C ARG A 222 -8.76 -14.53 26.15
N SER A 223 -7.77 -15.21 26.71
CA SER A 223 -7.41 -16.60 26.39
C SER A 223 -8.29 -17.61 27.13
#